data_AF-J6KFY8-F1
#
_entry.id   AF-J6KFY8-F1
#
_cell.length_a   1.000
_cell.length_b   1.000
_cell.length_c   1.000
_cell.angle_alpha   90.00
_cell.angle_beta   90.00
_cell.angle_gamma   90.00
#
_symmetry.space_group_name_H-M   'P 1'
#
loop_
_entity.id
_entity.type
_entity.pdbx_description
1 polymer ?
#
loop_
_entity_poly.entity_id
_entity_poly.type
_entity_poly.pdbx_seq_one_letter_code
_entity_poly.pdbx_strand_id
1 'polypeptide(L)'
;MKKKQKQKLLNQFRPSLDGVRGQLFRSLEDESLRRYGLPLQVMLDPKNRQILTIGLAGKTNEDTRINVPIDDNFNTVLKRIRSGENGIFERFRDNLLIEIVSYWNDQRLKNDEPTAQAVATPVTEETVSVPEEKVEEPKADTTENTRSTDTNAALSFADFSKAVAEYPKFYTEQNEQEVVIYEKNADEPRKLATISMTVENEFVIEKALERKYKVKLTLIPLIEQFAATAIADR
;
A
#
# COMPACT_ATOMS: atom_id res chain seq x y z
N MET A 1 -14.76 -20.01 -39.15
CA MET A 1 -15.98 -20.02 -38.30
C MET A 1 -16.78 -18.75 -38.53
N LYS A 2 -18.13 -18.83 -38.59
CA LYS A 2 -18.98 -17.63 -38.68
C LYS A 2 -18.84 -16.81 -37.38
N LYS A 3 -18.80 -15.47 -37.46
CA LYS A 3 -18.68 -14.55 -36.30
C LYS A 3 -19.64 -14.89 -35.15
N LYS A 4 -20.87 -15.32 -35.48
CA LYS A 4 -21.90 -15.78 -34.53
C LYS A 4 -21.49 -17.06 -33.77
N GLN A 5 -20.83 -18.01 -34.41
CA GLN A 5 -20.35 -19.24 -33.76
C GLN A 5 -19.20 -18.95 -32.79
N LYS A 6 -18.26 -18.06 -33.16
CA LYS A 6 -17.17 -17.61 -32.28
C LYS A 6 -17.71 -16.93 -31.02
N GLN A 7 -18.70 -16.05 -31.16
CA GLN A 7 -19.31 -15.37 -30.00
C GLN A 7 -20.07 -16.34 -29.08
N LYS A 8 -20.79 -17.30 -29.67
CA LYS A 8 -21.51 -18.33 -28.90
C LYS A 8 -20.53 -19.19 -28.10
N LEU A 9 -19.40 -19.56 -28.71
CA LEU A 9 -18.34 -20.32 -28.07
C LEU A 9 -17.69 -19.53 -26.92
N LEU A 10 -17.31 -18.27 -27.15
CA LEU A 10 -16.77 -17.39 -26.10
C LEU A 10 -17.72 -17.24 -24.91
N ASN A 11 -19.03 -17.10 -25.17
CA ASN A 11 -20.03 -17.00 -24.11
C ASN A 11 -20.18 -18.31 -23.31
N GLN A 12 -19.99 -19.47 -23.95
CA GLN A 12 -20.08 -20.79 -23.31
C GLN A 12 -18.90 -21.08 -22.39
N PHE A 13 -17.73 -20.50 -22.68
CA PHE A 13 -16.52 -20.65 -21.86
C PHE A 13 -16.28 -19.48 -20.90
N ARG A 14 -17.25 -18.58 -20.72
CA ARG A 14 -17.12 -17.52 -19.70
C ARG A 14 -17.08 -18.14 -18.31
N PRO A 15 -16.15 -17.72 -17.44
CA PRO A 15 -16.12 -18.15 -16.05
C PRO A 15 -17.48 -17.91 -15.37
N SER A 16 -17.86 -18.80 -14.46
CA SER A 16 -18.99 -18.54 -13.56
C SER A 16 -18.62 -17.39 -12.60
N LEU A 17 -19.61 -16.75 -11.97
CA LEU A 17 -19.33 -15.72 -10.96
C LEU A 17 -18.52 -16.31 -9.78
N ASP A 18 -18.80 -17.55 -9.38
CA ASP A 18 -18.00 -18.24 -8.37
C ASP A 18 -16.58 -18.53 -8.85
N GLY A 19 -16.39 -18.82 -10.14
CA GLY A 19 -15.07 -18.98 -10.75
C GLY A 19 -14.26 -17.68 -10.74
N VAL A 20 -14.89 -16.56 -11.10
CA VAL A 20 -14.26 -15.23 -10.99
C VAL A 20 -13.91 -14.90 -9.55
N ARG A 21 -14.81 -15.22 -8.60
CA ARG A 21 -14.58 -14.99 -7.19
C ARG A 21 -13.40 -15.81 -6.66
N GLY A 22 -13.33 -17.10 -6.98
CA GLY A 22 -12.19 -17.94 -6.61
C GLY A 22 -10.88 -17.52 -7.28
N GLN A 23 -10.93 -16.91 -8.47
CA GLN A 23 -9.75 -16.31 -9.10
C GLN A 23 -9.31 -15.04 -8.35
N LEU A 24 -10.26 -14.19 -7.94
CA LEU A 24 -9.98 -13.01 -7.13
C LEU A 24 -9.33 -13.39 -5.80
N PHE A 25 -9.86 -14.39 -5.10
CA PHE A 25 -9.34 -14.81 -3.78
C PHE A 25 -7.89 -15.27 -3.87
N ARG A 26 -7.62 -16.22 -4.78
CA ARG A 26 -6.25 -16.69 -5.02
C ARG A 26 -5.32 -15.56 -5.41
N SER A 27 -5.78 -14.66 -6.28
CA SER A 27 -4.93 -13.53 -6.68
C SER A 27 -4.68 -12.54 -5.55
N LEU A 28 -5.60 -12.36 -4.59
CA LEU A 28 -5.36 -11.56 -3.39
C LEU A 28 -4.32 -12.24 -2.49
N GLU A 29 -4.46 -13.55 -2.25
CA GLU A 29 -3.51 -14.34 -1.47
C GLU A 29 -2.09 -14.27 -2.08
N ASP A 30 -1.97 -14.55 -3.38
CA ASP A 30 -0.70 -14.54 -4.10
C ASP A 30 -0.04 -13.15 -4.11
N GLU A 31 -0.80 -12.10 -4.44
CA GLU A 31 -0.24 -10.74 -4.53
C GLU A 31 0.03 -10.14 -3.15
N SER A 32 -0.73 -10.51 -2.11
CA SER A 32 -0.47 -10.09 -0.74
C SER A 32 0.86 -10.64 -0.23
N LEU A 33 1.13 -11.93 -0.48
CA LEU A 33 2.38 -12.55 -0.12
C LEU A 33 3.53 -12.00 -0.97
N ARG A 34 3.33 -11.86 -2.28
CA ARG A 34 4.37 -11.41 -3.21
C ARG A 34 4.79 -9.97 -2.99
N ARG A 35 3.84 -9.04 -2.84
CA ARG A 35 4.10 -7.60 -2.76
C ARG A 35 4.37 -7.14 -1.33
N TYR A 36 3.64 -7.68 -0.36
CA TYR A 36 3.65 -7.19 1.02
C TYR A 36 4.21 -8.20 2.03
N GLY A 37 4.57 -9.42 1.61
CA GLY A 37 5.02 -10.47 2.53
C GLY A 37 3.93 -10.91 3.51
N LEU A 38 2.66 -10.61 3.21
CA LEU A 38 1.54 -10.88 4.11
C LEU A 38 0.86 -12.19 3.67
N PRO A 39 0.98 -13.29 4.43
CA PRO A 39 0.33 -14.54 4.06
C PRO A 39 -1.15 -14.46 4.39
N LEU A 40 -1.96 -13.98 3.44
CA LEU A 40 -3.41 -13.92 3.61
C LEU A 40 -4.08 -15.26 3.29
N GLN A 41 -5.25 -15.44 3.90
CA GLN A 41 -6.22 -16.46 3.55
C GLN A 41 -7.57 -15.78 3.33
N VAL A 42 -8.16 -16.03 2.17
CA VAL A 42 -9.39 -15.38 1.72
C VAL A 42 -10.46 -16.43 1.47
N MET A 43 -11.59 -16.33 2.17
CA MET A 43 -12.67 -17.30 2.07
C MET A 43 -14.04 -16.65 2.23
N LEU A 44 -15.09 -17.36 1.83
CA LEU A 44 -16.45 -16.96 2.17
C LEU A 44 -16.72 -17.30 3.63
N ASP A 45 -17.46 -16.44 4.30
CA ASP A 45 -17.94 -16.74 5.65
C ASP A 45 -18.86 -17.99 5.59
N PRO A 46 -18.63 -18.99 6.46
CA PRO A 46 -19.37 -20.25 6.44
C PRO A 46 -20.84 -20.08 6.85
N LYS A 47 -21.16 -19.05 7.64
CA LYS A 47 -22.52 -18.71 8.09
C LYS A 47 -23.22 -17.79 7.09
N ASN A 48 -22.48 -16.92 6.41
CA ASN A 48 -23.02 -16.01 5.40
C ASN A 48 -22.14 -15.91 4.15
N ARG A 49 -22.53 -16.60 3.09
CA ARG A 49 -21.81 -16.59 1.80
C ARG A 49 -21.80 -15.24 1.06
N GLN A 50 -22.50 -14.22 1.57
CA GLN A 50 -22.41 -12.83 1.11
C GLN A 50 -21.34 -12.02 1.86
N ILE A 51 -20.52 -12.66 2.69
CA ILE A 51 -19.40 -12.04 3.37
C ILE A 51 -18.13 -12.74 2.93
N LEU A 52 -17.15 -11.93 2.57
CA LEU A 52 -15.78 -12.32 2.33
C LEU A 52 -15.01 -12.12 3.63
N THR A 53 -14.44 -13.20 4.16
CA THR A 53 -13.58 -13.17 5.33
C THR A 53 -12.13 -13.28 4.89
N ILE A 54 -11.32 -12.32 5.33
CA ILE A 54 -9.89 -12.24 5.06
C ILE A 54 -9.16 -12.30 6.39
N GLY A 55 -8.17 -13.17 6.50
CA GLY A 55 -7.35 -13.33 7.70
C GLY A 55 -5.91 -13.68 7.34
N LEU A 56 -5.05 -13.75 8.35
CA LEU A 56 -3.70 -14.31 8.17
C LEU A 56 -3.78 -15.83 8.11
N ALA A 57 -3.14 -16.42 7.11
CA ALA A 57 -3.07 -17.86 6.93
C ALA A 57 -2.46 -18.53 8.17
N GLY A 58 -3.10 -19.62 8.61
CA GLY A 58 -2.68 -20.38 9.80
C GLY A 58 -3.03 -19.74 11.15
N LYS A 59 -3.62 -18.52 11.17
CA LYS A 59 -4.13 -17.91 12.40
C LYS A 59 -5.65 -18.07 12.52
N THR A 60 -6.10 -18.48 13.71
CA THR A 60 -7.53 -18.66 14.02
C THR A 60 -8.16 -17.48 14.74
N ASN A 61 -7.43 -16.39 14.98
CA ASN A 61 -7.93 -15.24 15.70
C ASN A 61 -9.01 -14.50 14.89
N GLU A 62 -10.28 -14.70 15.27
CA GLU A 62 -11.43 -14.05 14.63
C GLU A 62 -11.34 -12.52 14.74
N ASP A 63 -10.76 -12.01 15.83
CA ASP A 63 -10.62 -10.57 16.10
C ASP A 63 -9.74 -9.83 15.09
N THR A 64 -8.88 -10.56 14.38
CA THR A 64 -7.98 -9.99 13.35
C THR A 64 -8.54 -10.16 11.94
N ARG A 65 -9.71 -10.78 11.77
CA ARG A 65 -10.29 -11.02 10.45
C ARG A 65 -11.03 -9.80 9.96
N ILE A 66 -10.83 -9.47 8.69
CA ILE A 66 -11.61 -8.46 7.99
C ILE A 66 -12.80 -9.16 7.33
N ASN A 67 -14.00 -8.61 7.54
CA ASN A 67 -15.21 -9.05 6.88
C ASN A 67 -15.63 -8.00 5.85
N VAL A 68 -15.58 -8.36 4.57
CA VAL A 68 -15.97 -7.50 3.46
C VAL A 68 -17.32 -7.98 2.92
N PRO A 69 -18.37 -7.14 2.93
CA PRO A 69 -19.66 -7.51 2.38
C PRO A 69 -19.60 -7.62 0.86
N ILE A 70 -20.20 -8.67 0.30
CA ILE A 70 -20.41 -8.88 -1.12
C ILE A 70 -21.73 -8.22 -1.51
N ASP A 71 -21.73 -6.90 -1.48
CA ASP A 71 -22.89 -6.08 -1.80
C ASP A 71 -23.17 -6.00 -3.32
N ASP A 72 -24.17 -5.19 -3.71
CA ASP A 72 -24.53 -5.02 -5.12
C ASP A 72 -23.40 -4.39 -5.95
N ASN A 73 -22.57 -3.53 -5.34
CA ASN A 73 -21.43 -2.92 -6.02
C ASN A 73 -20.35 -3.98 -6.30
N PHE A 74 -20.01 -4.78 -5.28
CA PHE A 74 -19.09 -5.90 -5.41
C PHE A 74 -19.55 -6.87 -6.49
N ASN A 75 -20.82 -7.27 -6.44
CA ASN A 75 -21.42 -8.16 -7.43
C ASN A 75 -21.43 -7.55 -8.85
N THR A 76 -21.60 -6.24 -8.96
CA THR A 76 -21.52 -5.52 -10.24
C THR A 76 -20.10 -5.59 -10.81
N VAL A 77 -19.08 -5.39 -9.98
CA VAL A 77 -17.67 -5.51 -10.41
C VAL A 77 -17.36 -6.95 -10.84
N LEU A 78 -17.79 -7.97 -10.09
CA LEU A 78 -17.62 -9.37 -10.49
C LEU A 78 -18.29 -9.68 -11.83
N LYS A 79 -19.47 -9.12 -12.10
CA LYS A 79 -20.15 -9.26 -13.40
C LYS A 79 -19.36 -8.58 -14.53
N ARG A 80 -18.77 -7.42 -14.28
CA ARG A 80 -17.90 -6.71 -15.25
C ARG A 80 -16.63 -7.48 -15.55
N ILE A 81 -15.97 -8.02 -14.53
CA ILE A 81 -14.83 -8.94 -14.69
C ILE A 81 -15.24 -10.14 -15.55
N ARG A 82 -16.34 -10.81 -15.19
CA ARG A 82 -16.87 -11.94 -15.97
C ARG A 82 -17.17 -11.59 -17.43
N SER A 83 -17.60 -10.36 -17.68
CA SER A 83 -17.90 -9.88 -19.04
C SER A 83 -16.64 -9.74 -19.90
N GLY A 84 -15.45 -9.68 -19.28
CA GLY A 84 -14.16 -9.51 -19.93
C GLY A 84 -13.80 -8.04 -20.14
N GLU A 85 -14.26 -7.14 -19.27
CA GLU A 85 -13.83 -5.75 -19.32
C GLU A 85 -12.33 -5.66 -19.00
N ASN A 86 -11.58 -4.94 -19.83
CA ASN A 86 -10.12 -4.91 -19.71
C ASN A 86 -9.67 -4.13 -18.47
N GLY A 87 -8.74 -4.71 -17.70
CA GLY A 87 -8.10 -4.05 -16.55
C GLY A 87 -8.97 -3.91 -15.30
N ILE A 88 -10.25 -4.28 -15.35
CA ILE A 88 -11.14 -4.14 -14.18
C ILE A 88 -10.76 -5.13 -13.08
N PHE A 89 -10.25 -6.31 -13.44
CA PHE A 89 -9.85 -7.34 -12.48
C PHE A 89 -8.67 -6.88 -11.64
N GLU A 90 -7.60 -6.42 -12.29
CA GLU A 90 -6.37 -5.98 -11.66
C GLU A 90 -6.62 -4.74 -10.80
N ARG A 91 -7.37 -3.76 -11.31
CA ARG A 91 -7.72 -2.55 -10.54
C ARG A 91 -8.53 -2.88 -9.29
N PHE A 92 -9.55 -3.74 -9.43
CA PHE A 92 -10.38 -4.11 -8.30
C PHE A 92 -9.59 -4.88 -7.24
N ARG A 93 -8.78 -5.85 -7.68
CA ARG A 93 -7.88 -6.61 -6.81
C ARG A 93 -6.90 -5.69 -6.10
N ASP A 94 -6.20 -4.82 -6.81
CA ASP A 94 -5.13 -3.99 -6.26
C ASP A 94 -5.71 -2.97 -5.25
N ASN A 95 -6.86 -2.37 -5.56
CA ASN A 95 -7.57 -1.48 -4.62
C ASN A 95 -7.97 -2.22 -3.34
N LEU A 96 -8.58 -3.39 -3.47
CA LEU A 96 -8.99 -4.19 -2.31
C LEU A 96 -7.78 -4.66 -1.50
N LEU A 97 -6.68 -5.02 -2.16
CA LEU A 97 -5.45 -5.43 -1.51
C LEU A 97 -4.80 -4.29 -0.71
N ILE A 98 -4.78 -3.07 -1.25
CA ILE A 98 -4.27 -1.88 -0.54
C ILE A 98 -5.08 -1.62 0.72
N GLU A 99 -6.40 -1.74 0.66
CA GLU A 99 -7.28 -1.57 1.81
C GLU A 99 -7.02 -2.63 2.90
N ILE A 100 -6.87 -3.89 2.48
CA ILE A 100 -6.54 -5.01 3.39
C ILE A 100 -5.20 -4.78 4.08
N VAL A 101 -4.15 -4.43 3.32
CA VAL A 101 -2.80 -4.25 3.87
C VAL A 101 -2.75 -3.06 4.81
N SER A 102 -3.42 -1.95 4.44
CA SER A 102 -3.54 -0.77 5.30
C SER A 102 -4.16 -1.13 6.65
N TYR A 103 -5.22 -1.94 6.68
CA TYR A 103 -5.82 -2.39 7.94
C TYR A 103 -4.81 -3.12 8.84
N TRP A 104 -3.98 -4.02 8.28
CA TRP A 104 -2.99 -4.73 9.08
C TRP A 104 -1.82 -3.85 9.52
N ASN A 105 -1.40 -2.88 8.70
CA ASN A 105 -0.40 -1.90 9.11
C ASN A 105 -0.92 -1.02 10.27
N ASP A 106 -2.17 -0.58 10.21
CA ASP A 106 -2.80 0.16 11.30
C ASP A 106 -2.94 -0.69 12.57
N GLN A 107 -3.25 -1.99 12.43
CA GLN A 107 -3.30 -2.91 13.57
C GLN A 107 -1.92 -3.12 14.20
N ARG A 108 -0.83 -3.13 13.41
CA ARG A 108 0.53 -3.18 13.97
C ARG A 108 0.83 -1.91 14.77
N LEU A 109 0.53 -0.74 14.21
CA LEU A 109 0.72 0.54 14.88
C LEU A 109 -0.09 0.67 16.18
N LYS A 110 -1.31 0.11 16.22
CA LYS A 110 -2.15 0.09 17.43
C LYS A 110 -1.67 -0.90 18.50
N ASN A 111 -1.05 -2.00 18.09
CA ASN A 111 -0.52 -3.00 19.03
C ASN A 111 0.92 -2.69 19.48
N ASP A 112 1.62 -1.77 18.81
CA ASP A 112 2.95 -1.25 19.18
C ASP A 112 2.87 -0.02 20.12
N GLU A 113 1.77 0.20 20.85
CA GLU A 113 1.88 0.99 22.10
C GLU A 113 2.85 0.24 23.04
N PRO A 114 3.85 0.93 23.64
CA PRO A 114 4.91 0.27 24.38
C PRO A 114 4.35 -0.25 25.70
N THR A 115 3.80 -1.46 25.67
CA THR A 115 3.64 -2.24 26.88
C THR A 115 5.03 -2.74 27.23
N ALA A 116 5.76 -1.94 28.00
CA ALA A 116 6.98 -2.35 28.66
C ALA A 116 6.66 -3.52 29.61
N GLN A 117 6.59 -4.73 29.07
CA GLN A 117 6.73 -5.95 29.85
C GLN A 117 8.22 -6.19 30.03
N ALA A 118 8.71 -5.75 31.19
CA ALA A 118 9.98 -6.19 31.73
C ALA A 118 9.98 -7.72 31.81
N VAL A 119 10.69 -8.36 30.87
CA VAL A 119 11.02 -9.78 30.99
C VAL A 119 12.16 -9.88 31.99
N ALA A 120 11.80 -10.13 33.25
CA ALA A 120 12.73 -10.61 34.25
C ALA A 120 13.30 -11.96 33.76
N THR A 121 14.56 -11.96 33.39
CA THR A 121 15.37 -13.18 33.31
C THR A 121 16.22 -13.27 34.57
N PRO A 122 16.20 -14.40 35.32
CA PRO A 122 17.08 -14.57 36.46
C PRO A 122 18.50 -14.84 35.97
N VAL A 123 19.43 -13.98 36.39
CA VAL A 123 20.87 -14.16 36.24
C VAL A 123 21.36 -15.03 37.39
N THR A 124 21.90 -16.20 37.09
CA THR A 124 22.83 -16.91 37.98
C THR A 124 24.22 -16.35 37.73
N GLU A 125 24.82 -15.81 38.79
CA GLU A 125 26.18 -15.29 38.86
C GLU A 125 27.23 -16.40 38.67
N GLU A 126 28.27 -16.13 37.88
CA GLU A 126 29.64 -16.42 38.32
C GLU A 126 30.63 -15.46 37.64
N THR A 127 31.56 -14.99 38.44
CA THR A 127 32.48 -13.85 38.26
C THR A 127 33.87 -14.34 37.85
N VAL A 128 34.57 -13.66 36.92
CA VAL A 128 36.04 -13.44 36.99
C VAL A 128 36.47 -12.17 36.21
N SER A 129 37.39 -11.46 36.86
CA SER A 129 38.16 -10.20 36.74
C SER A 129 38.78 -9.67 35.41
N VAL A 130 38.67 -8.33 35.30
CA VAL A 130 39.36 -7.16 34.64
C VAL A 130 40.93 -7.17 34.66
N PRO A 131 41.78 -6.28 34.01
CA PRO A 131 41.67 -5.08 33.10
C PRO A 131 42.51 -5.19 31.77
N GLU A 132 42.61 -4.26 30.78
CA GLU A 132 42.69 -2.78 30.74
C GLU A 132 42.45 -2.22 29.29
N GLU A 133 41.67 -1.11 29.21
CA GLU A 133 41.70 0.09 28.33
C GLU A 133 41.91 0.04 26.78
N LYS A 134 40.86 0.45 26.01
CA LYS A 134 40.93 1.53 24.99
C LYS A 134 39.54 2.01 24.52
N VAL A 135 39.43 3.33 24.39
CA VAL A 135 38.31 4.21 23.95
C VAL A 135 37.59 3.81 22.66
N GLU A 136 36.25 3.87 22.62
CA GLU A 136 35.39 4.56 21.62
C GLU A 136 33.88 4.29 21.82
N GLU A 137 33.05 5.32 21.58
CA GLU A 137 31.57 5.33 21.64
C GLU A 137 30.90 4.40 20.59
N PRO A 138 29.73 3.80 20.87
CA PRO A 138 28.80 3.33 19.83
C PRO A 138 27.47 4.11 19.90
N LYS A 139 27.11 4.87 18.86
CA LYS A 139 26.34 4.46 17.66
C LYS A 139 25.01 3.76 17.94
N ALA A 140 23.94 4.51 17.66
CA ALA A 140 22.58 4.04 17.46
C ALA A 140 22.53 3.12 16.23
N ASP A 141 21.92 1.96 16.41
CA ASP A 141 21.79 0.92 15.40
C ASP A 141 20.48 1.12 14.64
N THR A 142 20.60 1.55 13.38
CA THR A 142 19.54 1.57 12.38
C THR A 142 19.74 0.35 11.51
N THR A 143 18.90 -0.67 11.66
CA THR A 143 18.86 -1.79 10.72
C THR A 143 17.97 -1.44 9.54
N GLU A 144 18.65 -1.14 8.43
CA GLU A 144 18.15 -1.19 7.06
C GLU A 144 17.41 -2.52 6.78
N ASN A 145 16.35 -2.45 5.97
CA ASN A 145 16.08 -3.56 5.06
C ASN A 145 15.79 -3.00 3.66
N THR A 146 16.88 -2.97 2.90
CA THR A 146 16.96 -2.70 1.48
C THR A 146 16.10 -3.70 0.70
N ARG A 147 15.16 -3.21 -0.11
CA ARG A 147 14.56 -4.02 -1.19
C ARG A 147 14.57 -3.22 -2.49
N SER A 148 15.58 -3.49 -3.31
CA SER A 148 15.75 -2.90 -4.64
C SER A 148 14.69 -3.44 -5.64
N THR A 149 13.84 -2.51 -6.08
CA THR A 149 13.53 -2.11 -7.47
C THR A 149 13.20 -3.16 -8.54
N ASP A 150 12.02 -2.99 -9.15
CA ASP A 150 11.98 -2.81 -10.62
C ASP A 150 10.71 -2.05 -11.06
N THR A 151 10.73 -0.72 -10.89
CA THR A 151 10.19 0.24 -11.87
C THR A 151 10.85 1.62 -11.66
N ASN A 152 12.20 1.66 -11.71
CA ASN A 152 12.96 2.92 -11.67
C ASN A 152 12.91 3.60 -13.05
N ALA A 153 11.79 4.24 -13.37
CA ALA A 153 11.86 5.43 -14.19
C ALA A 153 12.09 6.58 -13.21
N ALA A 154 13.33 7.10 -13.15
CA ALA A 154 13.64 8.32 -12.41
C ALA A 154 12.66 9.40 -12.85
N LEU A 155 11.90 9.94 -11.89
CA LEU A 155 10.93 10.99 -12.16
C LEU A 155 11.62 12.33 -11.90
N SER A 156 11.95 13.05 -12.97
CA SER A 156 12.55 14.38 -12.87
C SER A 156 11.55 15.39 -12.29
N PHE A 157 12.03 16.47 -11.69
CA PHE A 157 11.18 17.54 -11.16
C PHE A 157 10.28 18.14 -12.25
N ALA A 158 10.78 18.25 -13.49
CA ALA A 158 10.00 18.77 -14.61
C ALA A 158 8.78 17.88 -14.92
N ASP A 159 8.97 16.57 -14.94
CA ASP A 159 7.89 15.60 -15.18
C ASP A 159 6.93 15.53 -13.98
N PHE A 160 7.47 15.55 -12.77
CA PHE A 160 6.70 15.60 -11.54
C PHE A 160 5.81 16.86 -11.47
N SER A 161 6.40 18.04 -11.68
CA SER A 161 5.68 19.32 -11.69
C SER A 161 4.57 19.35 -12.75
N LYS A 162 4.85 18.80 -13.94
CA LYS A 162 3.86 18.68 -15.02
C LYS A 162 2.70 17.78 -14.63
N ALA A 163 2.96 16.63 -14.02
CA ALA A 163 1.93 15.71 -13.54
C ALA A 163 1.08 16.33 -12.41
N VAL A 164 1.69 17.13 -11.52
CA VAL A 164 0.95 17.89 -10.50
C VAL A 164 0.09 19.00 -11.13
N ALA A 165 0.55 19.64 -12.20
CA ALA A 165 -0.19 20.68 -12.91
C ALA A 165 -1.42 20.15 -13.69
N GLU A 166 -1.56 18.83 -13.88
CA GLU A 166 -2.79 18.23 -14.43
C GLU A 166 -3.99 18.40 -13.49
N TYR A 167 -3.74 18.59 -12.19
CA TYR A 167 -4.79 18.89 -11.23
C TYR A 167 -5.11 20.39 -11.27
N PRO A 168 -6.38 20.78 -11.51
CA PRO A 168 -6.77 22.18 -11.54
C PRO A 168 -6.40 22.88 -10.24
N LYS A 169 -5.77 24.06 -10.36
CA LYS A 169 -5.31 24.91 -9.24
C LYS A 169 -4.08 24.39 -8.49
N PHE A 170 -3.50 23.26 -8.86
CA PHE A 170 -2.33 22.74 -8.17
C PHE A 170 -1.06 23.22 -8.86
N TYR A 171 0.00 23.38 -8.09
CA TYR A 171 1.32 23.73 -8.60
C TYR A 171 2.40 23.31 -7.60
N THR A 172 3.65 23.24 -8.07
CA THR A 172 4.81 22.92 -7.25
C THR A 172 5.75 24.11 -7.18
N GLU A 173 6.42 24.24 -6.04
CA GLU A 173 7.55 25.15 -5.85
C GLU A 173 8.75 24.31 -5.41
N GLN A 174 9.92 24.55 -5.99
CA GLN A 174 11.17 23.86 -5.65
C GLN A 174 12.17 24.86 -5.09
N ASN A 175 12.86 24.46 -4.02
CA ASN A 175 14.06 25.11 -3.53
C ASN A 175 15.17 24.06 -3.31
N GLU A 176 16.31 24.47 -2.77
CA GLU A 176 17.47 23.58 -2.54
C GLU A 176 17.21 22.48 -1.50
N GLN A 177 16.22 22.67 -0.63
CA GLN A 177 15.95 21.81 0.52
C GLN A 177 14.73 20.91 0.32
N GLU A 178 13.71 21.42 -0.37
CA GLU A 178 12.42 20.78 -0.52
C GLU A 178 11.67 21.18 -1.80
N VAL A 179 10.76 20.29 -2.20
CA VAL A 179 9.70 20.56 -3.16
C VAL A 179 8.38 20.61 -2.40
N VAL A 180 7.63 21.69 -2.59
CA VAL A 180 6.34 21.92 -1.94
C VAL A 180 5.22 21.90 -2.97
N ILE A 181 4.13 21.22 -2.64
CA ILE A 181 2.93 21.16 -3.46
C ILE A 181 1.87 22.08 -2.85
N TYR A 182 1.31 22.96 -3.67
CA TYR A 182 0.28 23.91 -3.26
C TYR A 182 -1.00 23.77 -4.09
N GLU A 183 -2.13 24.13 -3.46
CA GLU A 183 -3.41 24.40 -4.11
C GLU A 183 -3.72 25.90 -4.05
N LYS A 184 -3.95 26.53 -5.20
CA LYS A 184 -4.41 27.92 -5.28
C LYS A 184 -5.78 28.06 -4.63
N ASN A 185 -5.85 28.83 -3.54
CA ASN A 185 -7.08 29.31 -2.93
C ASN A 185 -7.17 30.83 -3.03
N ALA A 186 -8.34 31.39 -2.72
CA ALA A 186 -8.63 32.81 -2.89
C ALA A 186 -7.84 33.71 -1.92
N ASP A 187 -7.57 33.22 -0.71
CA ASP A 187 -6.90 34.00 0.34
C ASP A 187 -5.40 33.69 0.39
N GLU A 188 -5.04 32.44 0.65
CA GLU A 188 -3.64 31.97 0.71
C GLU A 188 -3.48 30.59 0.06
N PRO A 189 -2.38 30.33 -0.65
CA PRO A 189 -2.08 29.00 -1.18
C PRO A 189 -2.07 27.95 -0.07
N ARG A 190 -2.82 26.87 -0.28
CA ARG A 190 -2.89 25.79 0.71
C ARG A 190 -1.81 24.77 0.44
N LYS A 191 -0.93 24.56 1.41
CA LYS A 191 0.09 23.51 1.38
C LYS A 191 -0.57 22.13 1.39
N LEU A 192 -0.13 21.25 0.50
CA LEU A 192 -0.65 19.89 0.32
C LEU A 192 0.36 18.82 0.67
N ALA A 193 1.64 19.04 0.34
CA ALA A 193 2.72 18.12 0.68
C ALA A 193 4.08 18.83 0.61
N THR A 194 5.08 18.22 1.25
CA THR A 194 6.49 18.62 1.23
C THR A 194 7.33 17.40 0.92
N ILE A 195 8.34 17.52 0.07
CA ILE A 195 9.24 16.43 -0.31
C ILE A 195 10.67 16.93 -0.12
N SER A 196 11.50 16.18 0.60
CA SER A 196 12.89 16.56 0.82
C SER A 196 13.70 16.45 -0.48
N MET A 197 14.53 17.44 -0.77
CA MET A 197 15.56 17.39 -1.82
C MET A 197 16.92 16.94 -1.27
N THR A 198 17.05 16.82 0.05
CA THR A 198 18.34 16.52 0.72
C THR A 198 18.39 15.12 1.33
N VAL A 199 17.24 14.50 1.54
CA VAL A 199 17.10 13.17 2.15
C VAL A 199 16.25 12.29 1.24
N GLU A 200 16.70 11.05 1.05
CA GLU A 200 15.97 10.07 0.24
C GLU A 200 14.71 9.57 0.97
N ASN A 201 13.62 9.36 0.23
CA ASN A 201 12.34 8.86 0.71
C ASN A 201 11.67 9.69 1.83
N GLU A 202 12.10 10.94 2.04
CA GLU A 202 11.50 11.81 3.05
C GLU A 202 10.47 12.77 2.42
N PHE A 203 9.23 12.67 2.90
CA PHE A 203 8.14 13.55 2.52
C PHE A 203 7.08 13.64 3.63
N VAL A 204 6.30 14.72 3.60
CA VAL A 204 5.19 14.98 4.53
C VAL A 204 3.94 15.28 3.73
N ILE A 205 2.85 14.57 4.03
CA ILE A 205 1.53 14.81 3.44
C ILE A 205 0.69 15.62 4.41
N GLU A 206 0.13 16.74 3.93
CA GLU A 206 -0.73 17.59 4.76
C GLU A 206 -2.17 17.05 4.82
N LYS A 207 -2.87 17.30 5.93
CA LYS A 207 -4.29 16.94 6.12
C LYS A 207 -5.20 17.47 5.01
N ALA A 208 -4.81 18.58 4.39
CA ALA A 208 -5.50 19.17 3.24
C ALA A 208 -5.57 18.22 2.04
N LEU A 209 -4.52 17.44 1.78
CA LEU A 209 -4.47 16.45 0.72
C LEU A 209 -5.19 15.15 1.14
N GLU A 210 -5.01 14.70 2.37
CA GLU A 210 -5.64 13.47 2.90
C GLU A 210 -7.17 13.48 2.84
N ARG A 211 -7.77 14.67 2.96
CA ARG A 211 -9.23 14.86 2.88
C ARG A 211 -9.78 14.81 1.45
N LYS A 212 -8.93 14.91 0.42
CA LYS A 212 -9.34 14.88 -0.99
C LYS A 212 -9.31 13.45 -1.54
N TYR A 213 -10.34 12.66 -1.21
CA TYR A 213 -10.43 11.22 -1.52
C TYR A 213 -10.04 10.80 -2.94
N LYS A 214 -10.42 11.55 -3.98
CA LYS A 214 -10.06 11.21 -5.36
C LYS A 214 -8.63 11.61 -5.73
N VAL A 215 -8.17 12.74 -5.22
CA VAL A 215 -6.86 13.32 -5.56
C VAL A 215 -5.75 12.58 -4.84
N LYS A 216 -5.97 12.21 -3.57
CA LYS A 216 -4.94 11.51 -2.77
C LYS A 216 -4.57 10.14 -3.34
N LEU A 217 -5.51 9.44 -3.99
CA LEU A 217 -5.28 8.12 -4.58
C LEU A 217 -4.29 8.13 -5.74
N THR A 218 -4.11 9.29 -6.38
CA THR A 218 -3.23 9.45 -7.55
C THR A 218 -2.03 10.34 -7.25
N LEU A 219 -2.20 11.35 -6.38
CA LEU A 219 -1.13 12.29 -6.04
C LEU A 219 -0.15 11.74 -5.00
N ILE A 220 -0.60 10.95 -4.01
CA ILE A 220 0.32 10.35 -3.02
C ILE A 220 1.30 9.38 -3.68
N PRO A 221 0.88 8.44 -4.55
CA PRO A 221 1.83 7.58 -5.26
C PRO A 221 2.83 8.35 -6.12
N LEU A 222 2.42 9.48 -6.71
CA LEU A 222 3.31 10.36 -7.47
C LEU A 222 4.36 11.04 -6.57
N ILE A 223 3.95 11.46 -5.37
CA ILE A 223 4.84 12.03 -4.35
C ILE A 223 5.85 10.98 -3.88
N GLU A 224 5.38 9.78 -3.56
CA GLU A 224 6.22 8.65 -3.14
C GLU A 224 7.24 8.29 -4.23
N GLN A 225 6.81 8.22 -5.50
CA GLN A 225 7.70 7.96 -6.62
C GLN A 225 8.77 9.04 -6.76
N PHE A 226 8.40 10.32 -6.67
CA PHE A 226 9.37 11.41 -6.73
C PHE A 226 10.33 11.41 -5.53
N ALA A 227 9.81 11.14 -4.34
CA ALA A 227 10.60 10.98 -3.11
C ALA A 227 11.50 9.74 -3.13
N ALA A 228 11.25 8.77 -4.01
CA ALA A 228 12.08 7.59 -4.22
C ALA A 228 13.12 7.76 -5.34
N THR A 229 13.00 8.78 -6.21
CA THR A 229 14.03 9.14 -7.19
C THR A 229 15.34 9.48 -6.45
N ALA A 230 16.51 9.10 -6.97
CA ALA A 230 17.79 9.46 -6.35
C ALA A 230 17.96 11.00 -6.31
N ILE A 231 18.58 11.54 -5.26
CA ILE A 231 18.71 13.01 -5.08
C ILE A 231 19.35 13.69 -6.30
N ALA A 232 20.31 13.04 -6.96
CA ALA A 232 20.98 13.55 -8.16
C ALA A 232 20.06 13.65 -9.41
N ASP A 233 18.97 12.89 -9.42
CA ASP A 233 18.04 12.75 -10.55
C ASP A 233 16.67 13.43 -10.29
N ARG A 234 16.50 14.06 -9.11
CA ARG A 234 15.27 14.79 -8.72
C ARG A 234 15.17 16.15 -9.39
#